data_AF-A0ABD0YEA7-F1
#
_entry.id   AF-A0ABD0YEA7-F1
#
_cell.length_a   1.000
_cell.length_b   1.000
_cell.length_c   1.000
_cell.angle_alpha   90.00
_cell.angle_beta   90.00
_cell.angle_gamma   90.00
#
_symmetry.space_group_name_H-M   'P 1'
#
loop_
_entity.id
_entity.type
_entity.pdbx_description
1 polymer ?
#
loop_
_entity_poly.entity_id
_entity_poly.type
_entity_poly.pdbx_seq_one_letter_code
_entity_poly.pdbx_strand_id
1 'polypeptide(L)'
;MKYCFILKIFFLCRYALIVLDNQNLLDLWDWEHRGNGLKINNGKLFFHFNPKLCLSKIDKLQEIAGLANYTDLEVASSSNGDKVACNITPINATVERIDSKGAVISWEAFQHYDSRILLGYVVYFIEAPYRNITMYDGRDACGGDG
;
A
#
# COMPACT_ATOMS: atom_id res chain seq x y z
N MET A 1 -7.14 21.54 -9.23
CA MET A 1 -5.73 21.33 -9.63
C MET A 1 -4.83 21.94 -8.57
N LYS A 2 -4.23 21.13 -7.69
CA LYS A 2 -3.04 21.45 -6.89
C LYS A 2 -2.56 20.17 -6.20
N TYR A 3 -1.50 19.62 -6.78
CA TYR A 3 -0.72 18.50 -6.30
C TYR A 3 -0.29 18.72 -4.85
N CYS A 4 -0.41 17.69 -4.00
CA CYS A 4 0.36 17.61 -2.76
C CYS A 4 1.06 16.25 -2.69
N PHE A 5 1.99 16.03 -3.60
CA PHE A 5 3.09 15.09 -3.38
C PHE A 5 4.32 15.93 -3.09
N ILE A 6 4.62 16.15 -1.81
CA ILE A 6 6.00 16.45 -1.43
C ILE A 6 6.67 15.08 -1.25
N LEU A 7 6.98 14.44 -2.37
CA LEU A 7 7.86 13.29 -2.36
C LEU A 7 9.27 13.83 -2.16
N LYS A 8 9.78 13.81 -0.92
CA LYS A 8 11.15 14.20 -0.60
C LYS A 8 12.11 13.11 -1.07
N ILE A 9 12.30 13.01 -2.39
CA ILE A 9 13.37 12.21 -2.99
C ILE A 9 14.64 13.06 -2.99
N PHE A 10 15.59 12.64 -2.18
CA PHE A 10 16.95 13.18 -2.21
C PHE A 10 17.87 12.16 -2.88
N PHE A 11 18.76 12.67 -3.74
CA PHE A 11 19.88 11.92 -4.28
C PHE A 11 21.14 12.47 -3.60
N LEU A 12 21.71 11.70 -2.68
CA LEU A 12 23.01 12.01 -2.06
C LEU A 12 24.04 11.04 -2.63
N CYS A 13 25.33 11.39 -2.63
CA CYS A 13 26.40 10.56 -3.22
C CYS A 13 26.45 9.09 -2.72
N ARG A 14 25.74 8.74 -1.63
CA ARG A 14 25.63 7.38 -1.08
C ARG A 14 24.29 6.68 -1.36
N TYR A 15 23.22 7.43 -1.59
CA TYR A 15 21.85 6.92 -1.71
C TYR A 15 21.25 7.30 -3.05
N ALA A 16 20.77 6.29 -3.77
CA ALA A 16 20.08 6.46 -5.04
C ALA A 16 18.61 6.82 -4.87
N LEU A 17 18.00 6.47 -3.74
CA LEU A 17 16.61 6.80 -3.47
C LEU A 17 16.45 6.97 -1.97
N ILE A 18 15.98 8.15 -1.56
CA ILE A 18 15.64 8.47 -0.18
C ILE A 18 14.13 8.71 -0.14
N VAL A 19 13.44 7.97 0.72
CA VAL A 19 12.00 8.11 0.97
C VAL A 19 11.81 8.23 2.49
N LEU A 20 11.57 9.46 2.93
CA LEU A 20 11.57 9.81 4.34
C LEU A 20 10.27 10.54 4.69
N ASP A 21 9.63 10.12 5.79
CA ASP A 21 8.52 10.83 6.43
C ASP A 21 7.30 11.03 5.52
N ASN A 22 6.90 9.99 4.79
CA ASN A 22 5.70 10.00 3.95
C ASN A 22 4.55 9.27 4.67
N GLN A 23 3.77 10.02 5.44
CA GLN A 23 2.71 9.49 6.32
C GLN A 23 1.58 8.74 5.59
N ASN A 24 1.40 8.99 4.29
CA ASN A 24 0.32 8.40 3.48
C ASN A 24 0.82 7.53 2.31
N LEU A 25 2.14 7.34 2.18
CA LEU A 25 2.68 6.52 1.11
C LEU A 25 2.36 5.04 1.36
N LEU A 26 1.57 4.45 0.47
CA LEU A 26 1.10 3.06 0.55
C LEU A 26 1.86 2.13 -0.41
N ASP A 27 2.22 2.63 -1.58
CA ASP A 27 2.88 1.87 -2.63
C ASP A 27 3.95 2.72 -3.34
N LEU A 28 4.85 2.07 -4.05
CA LEU A 28 5.98 2.69 -4.75
C LEU A 28 5.79 2.69 -6.26
N TRP A 29 5.22 1.62 -6.82
CA TRP A 29 5.08 1.45 -8.25
C TRP A 29 4.03 0.41 -8.60
N ASP A 30 3.43 0.58 -9.77
CA ASP A 30 2.52 -0.38 -10.37
C ASP A 30 3.30 -1.36 -11.27
N TRP A 31 3.89 -2.38 -10.63
CA TRP A 31 4.73 -3.38 -11.28
C TRP A 31 3.98 -4.24 -12.31
N GLU A 32 2.66 -4.36 -12.18
CA GLU A 32 1.84 -5.18 -13.07
C GLU A 32 1.60 -4.48 -14.42
N HIS A 33 1.33 -3.17 -14.40
CA HIS A 33 0.92 -2.44 -15.61
C HIS A 33 2.03 -1.57 -16.21
N ARG A 34 3.00 -1.10 -15.41
CA ARG A 34 4.02 -0.13 -15.86
C ARG A 34 5.38 -0.76 -16.15
N GLY A 35 5.53 -2.06 -15.90
CA GLY A 35 6.72 -2.85 -16.21
C GLY A 35 7.87 -2.72 -15.22
N ASN A 36 8.86 -3.62 -15.38
CA ASN A 36 9.95 -3.86 -14.43
C ASN A 36 11.31 -3.32 -14.92
N GLY A 37 11.30 -2.28 -15.76
CA GLY A 37 12.52 -1.74 -16.38
C GLY A 37 13.39 -0.88 -15.46
N LEU A 38 13.09 -0.80 -14.17
CA LEU A 38 13.81 0.06 -13.24
C LEU A 38 15.16 -0.56 -12.86
N LYS A 39 16.25 0.18 -13.06
CA LYS A 39 17.60 -0.23 -12.66
C LYS A 39 18.28 0.90 -11.91
N ILE A 40 18.91 0.58 -10.78
CA ILE A 40 19.73 1.52 -10.02
C ILE A 40 21.18 1.06 -10.16
N ASN A 41 21.97 1.80 -10.94
CA ASN A 41 23.35 1.43 -11.24
C ASN A 41 24.31 1.64 -10.06
N ASN A 42 24.06 2.66 -9.23
CA ASN A 42 24.91 2.98 -8.08
C ASN A 42 24.09 3.69 -6.99
N GLY A 43 24.49 3.50 -5.74
CA GLY A 43 23.82 4.03 -4.55
C GLY A 43 22.85 3.04 -3.90
N LYS A 44 22.47 3.34 -2.65
CA LYS A 44 21.59 2.51 -1.83
C LYS A 44 20.17 3.09 -1.73
N LEU A 45 19.23 2.26 -1.29
CA LEU A 45 17.92 2.71 -0.83
C LEU A 45 18.02 3.30 0.58
N PHE A 46 17.13 4.23 0.91
CA PHE A 46 16.95 4.73 2.27
C PHE A 46 15.45 4.99 2.54
N PHE A 47 14.86 4.25 3.48
CA PHE A 47 13.43 4.30 3.79
C PHE A 47 13.20 4.37 5.29
N HIS A 48 12.69 5.50 5.77
CA HIS A 48 12.42 5.72 7.20
C HIS A 48 11.12 6.51 7.37
N PHE A 49 10.36 6.20 8.42
CA PHE A 49 9.13 6.89 8.79
C PHE A 49 8.06 6.93 7.67
N ASN A 50 7.86 5.80 6.98
CA ASN A 50 6.76 5.64 6.02
C ASN A 50 5.75 4.63 6.58
N PRO A 51 4.92 5.03 7.55
CA PRO A 51 4.20 4.09 8.40
C PRO A 51 3.12 3.26 7.70
N LYS A 52 2.74 3.65 6.47
CA LYS A 52 1.77 2.90 5.64
C LYS A 52 2.44 2.15 4.48
N LEU A 53 3.76 2.21 4.36
CA LEU A 53 4.51 1.53 3.32
C LEU A 53 5.10 0.22 3.85
N CYS A 54 4.57 -0.90 3.38
CA CYS A 54 5.03 -2.22 3.80
C CYS A 54 6.44 -2.57 3.30
N LEU A 55 7.23 -3.27 4.12
CA LEU A 55 8.58 -3.73 3.76
C LEU A 55 8.60 -4.55 2.48
N SER A 56 7.59 -5.40 2.25
CA SER A 56 7.48 -6.22 1.04
C SER A 56 7.47 -5.40 -0.27
N LYS A 57 7.00 -4.14 -0.22
CA LYS A 57 7.05 -3.22 -1.36
C LYS A 57 8.47 -2.70 -1.61
N ILE A 58 9.21 -2.44 -0.54
CA ILE A 58 10.62 -2.01 -0.59
C ILE A 58 11.50 -3.18 -1.04
N ASP A 59 11.23 -4.40 -0.55
CA ASP A 59 11.89 -5.63 -1.00
C ASP A 59 11.70 -5.85 -2.50
N LYS A 60 10.47 -5.66 -2.99
CA LYS A 60 10.19 -5.81 -4.41
C LYS A 60 10.95 -4.80 -5.26
N LEU A 61 11.03 -3.56 -4.80
CA LEU A 61 11.84 -2.54 -5.45
C LEU A 61 13.34 -2.91 -5.46
N GLN A 62 13.87 -3.38 -4.34
CA GLN A 62 15.27 -3.80 -4.22
C GLN A 62 15.60 -4.96 -5.18
N GLU A 63 14.73 -5.95 -5.27
CA GLU A 63 14.84 -7.09 -6.19
C GLU A 63 14.87 -6.61 -7.64
N ILE A 64 13.88 -5.82 -8.06
CA ILE A 64 13.76 -5.35 -9.46
C ILE A 64 14.94 -4.44 -9.83
N ALA A 65 15.35 -3.56 -8.92
CA ALA A 65 16.46 -2.64 -9.15
C ALA A 65 17.83 -3.33 -9.19
N GLY A 66 17.91 -4.61 -8.80
CA GLY A 66 19.16 -5.38 -8.76
C GLY A 66 20.12 -4.92 -7.67
N LEU A 67 19.60 -4.43 -6.54
CA LEU A 67 20.40 -3.89 -5.45
C LEU A 67 20.77 -4.97 -4.42
N ALA A 68 21.88 -4.75 -3.71
CA ALA A 68 22.25 -5.58 -2.57
C ALA A 68 21.25 -5.41 -1.41
N ASN A 69 21.21 -6.41 -0.52
CA ASN A 69 20.39 -6.35 0.69
C ASN A 69 20.74 -5.11 1.52
N TYR A 70 19.71 -4.47 2.05
CA TYR A 70 19.83 -3.34 2.95
C TYR A 70 19.90 -3.81 4.41
N THR A 71 20.31 -2.92 5.30
CA THR A 71 20.24 -3.12 6.76
C THR A 71 19.20 -2.19 7.38
N ASP A 72 18.91 -2.35 8.68
CA ASP A 72 18.02 -1.43 9.41
C ASP A 72 18.50 0.04 9.39
N LEU A 73 19.78 0.29 9.14
CA LEU A 73 20.30 1.66 8.96
C LEU A 73 19.75 2.31 7.69
N GLU A 74 19.59 1.54 6.62
CA GLU A 74 19.06 2.02 5.36
C GLU A 74 17.53 1.95 5.33
N VAL A 75 16.93 0.87 5.83
CA VAL A 75 15.48 0.67 5.83
C VAL A 75 15.04 0.24 7.21
N ALA A 76 14.47 1.16 7.99
CA ALA A 76 14.06 0.86 9.36
C ALA A 76 12.74 0.08 9.41
N SER A 77 12.82 -1.21 9.70
CA SER A 77 11.66 -2.09 9.87
C SER A 77 10.65 -1.60 10.93
N SER A 78 11.11 -0.86 11.92
CA SER A 78 10.29 -0.29 13.01
C SER A 78 9.46 0.93 12.63
N SER A 79 9.66 1.53 11.45
CA SER A 79 9.00 2.78 11.04
C SER A 79 8.42 2.76 9.62
N ASN A 80 8.49 1.60 8.96
CA ASN A 80 7.88 1.38 7.65
C ASN A 80 6.81 0.30 7.79
N GLY A 81 5.56 0.66 7.50
CA GLY A 81 4.42 -0.25 7.60
C GLY A 81 3.88 -0.48 9.02
N ASP A 82 4.34 0.29 10.02
CA ASP A 82 3.95 0.14 11.43
C ASP A 82 2.51 0.63 11.74
N LYS A 83 1.84 1.29 10.80
CA LYS A 83 0.45 1.78 10.95
C LYS A 83 -0.50 1.23 9.88
N VAL A 84 -0.15 0.11 9.24
CA VAL A 84 -1.03 -0.59 8.30
C VAL A 84 -0.85 -2.11 8.43
N ALA A 85 -1.90 -2.87 8.13
CA ALA A 85 -1.79 -4.31 8.03
C ALA A 85 -1.13 -4.70 6.69
N CYS A 86 0.13 -5.13 6.75
CA CYS A 86 0.89 -5.53 5.56
C CYS A 86 0.58 -6.95 5.07
N ASN A 87 0.11 -7.82 5.97
CA ASN A 87 -0.32 -9.16 5.62
C ASN A 87 -1.82 -9.15 5.31
N ILE A 88 -2.15 -9.21 4.02
CA ILE A 88 -3.52 -9.14 3.52
C ILE A 88 -4.00 -10.55 3.23
N THR A 89 -5.11 -10.94 3.84
CA THR A 89 -5.82 -12.19 3.52
C THR A 89 -7.06 -11.84 2.71
N PRO A 90 -7.24 -12.40 1.50
CA PRO A 90 -8.43 -12.17 0.71
C PRO A 90 -9.66 -12.74 1.43
N ILE A 91 -10.72 -11.94 1.48
CA ILE A 91 -12.03 -12.39 1.96
C ILE A 91 -12.85 -12.81 0.74
N ASN A 92 -13.31 -14.06 0.73
CA ASN A 92 -14.19 -14.56 -0.32
C ASN A 92 -15.63 -14.14 -0.03
N ALA A 93 -16.04 -13.04 -0.64
CA ALA A 93 -17.39 -12.52 -0.52
C ALA A 93 -18.32 -13.11 -1.59
N THR A 94 -19.54 -13.43 -1.20
CA THR A 94 -20.61 -13.97 -2.04
C THR A 94 -21.80 -13.03 -2.03
N VAL A 95 -22.37 -12.79 -3.21
CA VAL A 95 -23.60 -12.00 -3.35
C VAL A 95 -24.78 -12.96 -3.24
N GLU A 96 -25.51 -12.88 -2.13
CA GLU A 96 -26.64 -13.75 -1.83
C GLU A 96 -27.90 -13.28 -2.55
N ARG A 97 -28.13 -11.97 -2.56
CA ARG A 97 -29.35 -11.38 -3.10
C ARG A 97 -29.11 -9.96 -3.58
N ILE A 98 -29.74 -9.61 -4.70
CA ILE A 98 -29.81 -8.24 -5.21
C ILE A 98 -31.28 -7.91 -5.46
N ASP A 99 -31.73 -6.74 -4.98
CA ASP A 99 -33.04 -6.20 -5.27
C ASP A 99 -32.97 -4.69 -5.56
N SER A 100 -34.11 -4.05 -5.82
CA SER A 100 -34.15 -2.62 -6.14
C SER A 100 -33.76 -1.70 -4.99
N LYS A 101 -33.64 -2.23 -3.76
CA LYS A 101 -33.27 -1.48 -2.55
C LYS A 101 -31.83 -1.74 -2.11
N GLY A 102 -31.18 -2.80 -2.61
CA GLY A 102 -29.76 -3.04 -2.31
C GLY A 102 -29.31 -4.47 -2.59
N ALA A 103 -28.14 -4.80 -2.03
CA ALA A 103 -27.52 -6.12 -2.15
C ALA A 103 -27.20 -6.70 -0.77
N VAL A 104 -27.32 -8.01 -0.63
CA VAL A 104 -26.88 -8.78 0.54
C VAL A 104 -25.60 -9.51 0.14
N ILE A 105 -24.52 -9.20 0.86
CA ILE A 105 -23.20 -9.79 0.65
C ILE A 105 -22.80 -10.53 1.93
N SER A 106 -22.37 -11.76 1.79
CA SER A 106 -21.92 -12.65 2.87
C SER A 106 -20.45 -13.04 2.65
N TRP A 107 -19.76 -13.43 3.71
CA TRP A 107 -18.41 -14.00 3.65
C TRP A 107 -18.16 -14.87 4.88
N GLU A 108 -17.18 -15.77 4.78
CA GLU A 108 -16.73 -16.54 5.93
C GLU A 108 -16.01 -15.65 6.95
N ALA A 109 -16.30 -15.87 8.24
CA ALA A 109 -15.63 -15.12 9.30
C ALA A 109 -14.12 -15.43 9.29
N PHE A 110 -13.30 -14.39 9.40
CA PHE A 110 -11.85 -14.50 9.54
C PHE A 110 -11.52 -15.39 10.75
N GLN A 111 -10.79 -16.48 10.47
CA GLN A 111 -10.39 -17.44 11.49
C GLN A 111 -8.96 -17.16 11.94
N HIS A 112 -8.77 -17.07 13.26
CA HIS A 112 -7.47 -16.93 13.89
C HIS A 112 -7.44 -17.76 15.16
N TYR A 113 -6.23 -18.17 15.60
CA TYR A 113 -6.07 -19.00 16.81
C TYR A 113 -6.60 -18.31 18.07
N ASP A 114 -6.68 -16.99 18.06
CA ASP A 114 -7.29 -16.16 19.09
C ASP A 114 -8.42 -15.36 18.45
N SER A 115 -9.67 -15.75 18.75
CA SER A 115 -10.88 -15.15 18.20
C SER A 115 -11.09 -13.70 18.65
N ARG A 116 -10.39 -13.25 19.71
CA ARG A 116 -10.50 -11.88 20.25
C ARG A 116 -9.72 -10.85 19.42
N ILE A 117 -8.88 -11.31 18.49
CA ILE A 117 -8.10 -10.44 17.61
C ILE A 117 -9.01 -9.73 16.60
N LEU A 118 -10.11 -10.37 16.19
CA LEU A 118 -11.08 -9.76 15.30
C LEU A 118 -11.99 -8.81 16.09
N LEU A 119 -11.82 -7.51 15.89
CA LEU A 119 -12.69 -6.49 16.49
C LEU A 119 -13.94 -6.20 15.64
N GLY A 120 -13.86 -6.40 14.32
CA GLY A 120 -14.96 -6.19 13.40
C GLY A 120 -14.51 -6.08 11.95
N TYR A 121 -15.48 -5.94 11.05
CA TYR A 121 -15.26 -5.69 9.62
C TYR A 121 -15.62 -4.24 9.28
N VAL A 122 -14.88 -3.66 8.35
CA VAL A 122 -15.23 -2.37 7.74
C VAL A 122 -15.50 -2.62 6.26
N VAL A 123 -16.70 -2.25 5.82
CA VAL A 123 -17.14 -2.43 4.43
C VAL A 123 -17.17 -1.07 3.76
N TYR A 124 -16.42 -0.93 2.66
CA TYR A 124 -16.42 0.25 1.82
C TYR A 124 -17.18 -0.06 0.53
N PHE A 125 -18.06 0.85 0.10
CA PHE A 125 -18.77 0.74 -1.16
C PHE A 125 -18.84 2.13 -1.82
N ILE A 126 -18.77 2.15 -3.14
CA ILE A 126 -18.94 3.33 -3.98
C ILE A 126 -19.75 2.94 -5.21
N GLU A 127 -20.50 3.88 -5.79
CA GLU A 127 -21.12 3.68 -7.09
C GLU A 127 -20.04 3.71 -8.17
N ALA A 128 -19.87 2.61 -8.91
CA ALA A 128 -18.87 2.48 -9.95
C ALA A 128 -19.48 2.78 -11.33
N PRO A 129 -19.16 3.93 -11.98
CA PRO A 129 -19.72 4.27 -13.29
C PRO A 129 -19.17 3.38 -14.42
N TYR A 130 -18.05 2.70 -14.17
CA TYR A 130 -17.40 1.75 -15.07
C TYR A 130 -16.84 0.57 -14.27
N ARG A 131 -16.59 -0.57 -14.94
CA ARG A 131 -16.14 -1.80 -14.27
C ARG A 131 -14.68 -1.76 -13.78
N ASN A 132 -13.81 -1.00 -14.45
CA ASN A 132 -12.39 -0.94 -14.11
C ASN A 132 -12.14 0.14 -13.06
N ILE A 133 -12.45 -0.17 -11.80
CA ILE A 133 -12.27 0.74 -10.67
C ILE A 133 -11.25 0.19 -9.69
N THR A 134 -10.47 1.08 -9.09
CA THR A 134 -9.48 0.80 -8.06
C THR A 134 -9.99 1.27 -6.71
N MET A 135 -9.42 0.75 -5.62
CA MET A 135 -9.75 1.19 -4.25
C MET A 135 -9.43 2.67 -3.96
N TYR A 136 -8.69 3.32 -4.87
CA TYR A 136 -8.27 4.71 -4.76
C TYR A 136 -9.14 5.66 -5.60
N ASP A 137 -9.97 5.13 -6.50
CA ASP A 137 -10.86 5.96 -7.31
C ASP A 137 -11.91 6.63 -6.42
N GLY A 138 -12.05 7.95 -6.57
CA GLY A 138 -12.98 8.75 -5.79
C GLY A 138 -12.47 9.18 -4.40
N ARG A 139 -11.26 8.76 -3.98
CA ARG A 139 -10.65 9.24 -2.73
C ARG A 139 -9.65 10.36 -3.00
N ASP A 140 -9.76 11.46 -2.27
CA ASP A 140 -8.69 12.49 -2.26
C ASP A 140 -7.58 12.10 -1.29
N ALA A 141 -6.33 12.38 -1.65
CA ALA A 141 -5.15 12.12 -0.82
C ALA A 141 -5.17 12.86 0.52
N CYS A 142 -6.06 13.86 0.65
CA CYS A 142 -6.22 14.69 1.83
C CYS A 142 -7.56 14.49 2.58
N GLY A 143 -8.36 13.48 2.21
CA GLY A 143 -9.61 13.14 2.90
C GLY A 143 -10.71 14.17 2.66
N GLY A 144 -11.46 13.99 1.58
CA GLY A 144 -12.71 14.72 1.31
C GLY A 144 -13.95 13.85 1.43
N ASP A 145 -13.79 12.59 1.86
CA ASP A 145 -14.83 11.58 1.73
C ASP A 145 -15.63 11.53 3.04
N GLY A 146 -16.52 12.51 3.20
CA GLY A 146 -17.59 12.56 4.21
C GLY A 146 -18.96 12.61 3.55
#